data_AF-A0A3M1FE70-F1
#
_entry.id   AF-A0A3M1FE70-F1
#
_cell.length_a   1.000
_cell.length_b   1.000
_cell.length_c   1.000
_cell.angle_alpha   90.00
_cell.angle_beta   90.00
_cell.angle_gamma   90.00
#
_symmetry.space_group_name_H-M   'P 1'
#
loop_
_entity.id
_entity.type
_entity.pdbx_description
1 polymer ?
#
loop_
_entity_poly.entity_id
_entity_poly.type
_entity_poly.pdbx_seq_one_letter_code
_entity_poly.pdbx_strand_id
1 'polypeptide(L)' 'MVKIIKERTARYKFPVLLDIDIGHSDSMITIPLGVKVKIDSSKNLFQIEESGVRR' A
#
# COMPACT_ATOMS: atom_id res chain seq x y z
N MET A 1 0.15 -10.60 -13.37
CA MET A 1 0.64 -9.29 -12.86
C MET A 1 1.73 -9.43 -11.80
N VAL A 2 1.50 -10.18 -10.71
CA VAL A 2 2.47 -10.38 -9.61
C VAL A 2 3.86 -10.85 -10.08
N LYS A 3 3.92 -11.74 -11.08
CA LYS A 3 5.19 -12.24 -11.66
C LYS A 3 6.09 -11.10 -12.18
N ILE A 4 5.54 -10.16 -12.94
CA ILE A 4 6.29 -9.04 -13.53
C ILE A 4 6.81 -8.12 -12.42
N ILE A 5 5.97 -7.82 -11.42
CA ILE A 5 6.37 -6.97 -10.29
C ILE A 5 7.56 -7.62 -9.57
N LYS A 6 7.46 -8.91 -9.22
CA LYS A 6 8.55 -9.66 -8.56
C LYS A 6 9.84 -9.65 -9.38
N GLU A 7 9.77 -9.89 -10.69
CA GLU A 7 10.95 -9.86 -11.56
C GLU A 7 11.61 -8.48 -11.60
N ARG A 8 10.80 -7.42 -11.72
CA ARG A 8 11.30 -6.03 -11.82
C ARG A 8 11.80 -5.49 -10.49
N THR A 9 11.26 -5.95 -9.37
CA THR A 9 11.66 -5.53 -8.03
C THR A 9 12.64 -6.48 -7.34
N ALA A 10 13.07 -7.57 -7.99
CA ALA A 10 13.90 -8.63 -7.41
C ALA A 10 15.20 -8.15 -6.74
N ARG A 11 15.75 -7.00 -7.19
CA ARG A 11 16.99 -6.42 -6.64
C ARG A 11 16.76 -5.52 -5.42
N TYR A 12 15.52 -5.24 -5.06
CA TYR A 12 15.16 -4.35 -3.97
C TYR A 12 14.68 -5.14 -2.75
N LYS A 13 14.77 -4.51 -1.57
CA LYS A 13 14.40 -5.11 -0.28
C LYS A 13 13.19 -4.44 0.38
N PHE A 14 12.47 -3.57 -0.34
CA PHE A 14 11.27 -2.95 0.19
C PHE A 14 10.07 -3.91 0.10
N PRO A 15 9.13 -3.85 1.05
CA PRO A 15 7.87 -4.58 0.94
C PRO A 15 7.00 -4.01 -0.18
N VAL A 16 6.23 -4.86 -0.84
CA VAL A 16 5.25 -4.46 -1.87
C VAL A 16 3.86 -4.83 -1.37
N LEU A 17 3.00 -3.82 -1.21
CA LEU A 17 1.58 -4.01 -0.94
C LEU A 17 0.85 -4.22 -2.28
N LEU A 18 0.14 -5.34 -2.41
CA LEU A 18 -0.58 -5.74 -3.61
C LEU A 18 -2.01 -6.10 -3.25
N ASP A 19 -2.89 -6.12 -4.26
CA ASP A 19 -4.27 -6.60 -4.12
C ASP A 19 -5.09 -5.81 -3.10
N ILE A 20 -4.97 -4.47 -3.16
CA ILE A 20 -5.74 -3.54 -2.33
C ILE A 20 -6.82 -2.85 -3.17
N ASP A 21 -8.00 -2.71 -2.56
CA ASP A 21 -9.21 -2.16 -3.16
C ASP A 21 -9.16 -0.62 -3.27
N ILE A 22 -8.22 -0.08 -4.04
CA ILE A 22 -8.04 1.38 -4.23
C ILE A 22 -8.16 1.82 -5.70
N GLY A 23 -8.47 0.86 -6.59
CA GLY A 23 -8.58 1.07 -8.02
C GLY A 23 -10.04 1.02 -8.49
N HIS A 24 -10.28 0.55 -9.71
CA HIS A 24 -11.61 0.46 -10.30
C HIS A 24 -12.37 -0.81 -9.85
N SER A 25 -12.38 -1.10 -8.55
CA SER A 25 -13.17 -2.17 -7.92
C SER A 25 -14.49 -1.63 -7.37
N ASP A 26 -15.50 -2.48 -7.22
CA ASP A 26 -16.83 -2.06 -6.72
C ASP A 26 -16.78 -1.53 -5.28
N SER A 27 -15.91 -2.12 -4.46
CA SER A 27 -15.54 -1.57 -3.15
C SER A 27 -14.22 -0.82 -3.28
N MET A 28 -14.17 0.43 -2.82
CA MET A 28 -12.96 1.26 -2.83
C MET A 28 -12.71 1.84 -1.45
N ILE A 29 -11.52 1.61 -0.90
CA ILE A 29 -11.05 2.28 0.31
C ILE A 29 -10.45 3.65 -0.03
N THR A 30 -10.67 4.63 0.85
CA THR A 30 -10.10 5.97 0.70
C THR A 30 -8.71 6.03 1.33
N ILE A 31 -7.71 6.48 0.56
CA ILE A 31 -6.35 6.71 1.07
C ILE A 31 -6.05 8.22 1.06
N PRO A 32 -5.78 8.84 2.23
CA PRO A 32 -5.27 10.21 2.27
C PRO A 32 -3.87 10.28 1.64
N LEU A 33 -3.66 11.24 0.76
CA LEU A 33 -2.38 11.47 0.11
C LEU A 33 -1.53 12.45 0.90
N GLY A 34 -0.21 12.25 0.88
CA GLY A 34 0.76 13.15 1.52
C GLY A 34 0.90 12.97 3.03
N VAL A 35 0.30 11.94 3.62
CA VAL A 35 0.45 11.61 5.05
C VAL A 35 1.43 10.46 5.28
N LYS A 36 1.98 10.39 6.49
CA LYS A 36 2.84 9.28 6.90
C LYS A 36 2.06 7.96 7.06
N VAL A 37 2.61 6.88 6.51
CA VAL A 37 2.07 5.51 6.60
C VAL A 37 3.16 4.51 7.00
N LYS A 38 2.73 3.34 7.47
CA LYS A 38 3.58 2.20 7.81
C LYS A 38 3.14 0.94 7.05
N ILE A 39 4.11 0.21 6.51
CA ILE A 39 3.94 -1.12 5.93
C ILE A 39 4.81 -2.11 6.72
N ASP A 40 4.22 -3.22 7.16
CA ASP A 40 4.92 -4.35 7.79
C ASP A 40 4.43 -5.67 7.16
N SER A 41 5.23 -6.22 6.23
CA SER A 41 4.89 -7.45 5.52
C SER A 41 4.97 -8.70 6.40
N SER A 42 5.70 -8.66 7.53
CA SER A 42 5.73 -9.79 8.48
C SER A 42 4.41 -9.94 9.24
N LYS A 43 3.60 -8.89 9.27
CA LYS A 43 2.31 -8.82 9.97
C LYS A 43 1.11 -8.60 9.03
N ASN A 44 1.35 -8.55 7.72
CA ASN A 44 0.34 -8.15 6.73
C ASN A 44 -0.37 -6.82 7.09
N LEU A 45 0.41 -5.79 7.45
CA LEU A 45 -0.10 -4.53 7.96
C LEU A 45 0.17 -3.36 7.01
N PHE A 46 -0.87 -2.57 6.74
CA PHE A 46 -0.80 -1.21 6.23
C PHE A 46 -1.54 -0.28 7.21
N GLN A 47 -0.89 0.80 7.65
CA GLN A 47 -1.43 1.69 8.66
C GLN A 47 -1.13 3.16 8.34
N ILE A 48 -2.12 4.04 8.50
CA ILE A 48 -1.96 5.49 8.43
C ILE A 48 -1.50 5.98 9.82
N GLU A 49 -0.38 6.69 9.90
CA GLU A 49 0.21 7.17 11.16
C GLU A 49 -0.04 8.67 11.44
N GLU A 50 -0.67 9.38 10.51
CA GLU A 50 -0.89 10.83 10.56
C GLU A 50 -2.31 11.20 10.11
N SER A 51 -2.85 12.31 10.62
CA SER A 51 -4.19 12.79 10.24
C SER A 51 -4.26 13.15 8.75
N GLY A 52 -5.18 12.51 8.02
CA GLY A 52 -5.48 12.81 6.61
C GLY A 52 -6.41 14.00 6.38
N VAL A 53 -6.92 14.61 7.45
CA VAL A 53 -7.84 15.76 7.38
C VAL A 53 -7.35 16.89 8.28
N ARG A 54 -7.73 18.11 7.90
CA ARG A 54 -7.58 19.30 8.75
C ARG A 54 -8.89 19.50 9.52
N ARG A 55 -8.78 19.96 10.76
CA ARG A 55 -9.93 20.39 11.57
C ARG A 55 -10.40 21.78 11.14
#